data_AF-A0A067BQN2-F1
#
_entry.id   AF-A0A067BQN2-F1
#
_cell.length_a   1.000
_cell.length_b   1.000
_cell.length_c   1.000
_cell.angle_alpha   90.00
_cell.angle_beta   90.00
_cell.angle_gamma   90.00
#
_symmetry.space_group_name_H-M   'P 1'
#
loop_
_entity.id
_entity.type
_entity.pdbx_description
1 polymer ?
#
loop_
_entity_poly.entity_id
_entity_poly.type
_entity_poly.pdbx_seq_one_letter_code
_entity_poly.pdbx_strand_id
1 'polypeptide(L)'
;MPAADAVALAATAIVPYVASPYDVRALLVALPADMRSAPLEALLTLLQSPAAFLEQWPVICLEDVALSYRPLALLALPVLPSIAIRRFRDLLISGRRELIAFLTAWPITSMYASNDDDWDVDAIAAALPRCTRLAHIGVSIGMFTRLRRWLPPSVQRLSLARDPWDSTRDILQRLPICVWTALGILMMLA
;
A
#
# COMPACT_ATOMS: atom_id res chain seq x y z
N MET A 1 8.83 -18.22 22.99
CA MET A 1 8.36 -18.17 21.60
C MET A 1 8.98 -19.35 20.88
N PRO A 2 8.19 -20.28 20.32
CA PRO A 2 8.74 -21.42 19.58
C PRO A 2 9.53 -20.92 18.37
N ALA A 3 10.54 -21.69 17.94
CA ALA A 3 11.43 -21.28 16.85
C ALA A 3 10.67 -20.97 15.54
N ALA A 4 9.58 -21.71 15.27
CA ALA A 4 8.70 -21.49 14.12
C ALA A 4 8.08 -20.08 14.10
N ASP A 5 7.59 -19.59 15.23
CA ASP A 5 6.99 -18.24 15.35
C ASP A 5 8.04 -17.15 15.08
N ALA A 6 9.28 -17.36 15.54
CA ALA A 6 10.37 -16.41 15.30
C ALA A 6 10.72 -16.32 13.81
N VAL A 7 10.79 -17.46 13.12
CA VAL A 7 11.08 -17.52 11.68
C VAL A 7 9.95 -16.89 10.88
N ALA A 8 8.69 -17.20 11.19
CA ALA A 8 7.52 -16.62 10.54
C ALA A 8 7.48 -15.09 10.70
N LEU A 9 7.79 -14.59 11.90
CA LEU A 9 7.86 -13.16 12.19
C LEU A 9 9.01 -12.49 11.44
N ALA A 10 10.19 -13.10 11.43
CA ALA A 10 11.34 -12.59 10.66
C ALA A 10 11.03 -12.52 9.16
N ALA A 11 10.44 -13.56 8.58
CA ALA A 11 10.04 -13.57 7.18
C ALA A 11 9.01 -12.46 6.89
N THR A 12 7.99 -12.32 7.73
CA THR A 12 6.97 -11.26 7.63
C THR A 12 7.60 -9.87 7.67
N ALA A 13 8.67 -9.68 8.46
CA ALA A 13 9.39 -8.42 8.56
C ALA A 13 10.33 -8.17 7.37
N ILE A 14 10.92 -9.20 6.77
CA ILE A 14 11.91 -9.08 5.68
C ILE A 14 11.22 -8.87 4.32
N VAL A 15 10.17 -9.62 4.03
CA VAL A 15 9.50 -9.65 2.71
C VAL A 15 9.19 -8.23 2.16
N PRO A 16 8.65 -7.27 2.94
CA PRO A 16 8.37 -5.91 2.46
C PRO A 16 9.58 -5.14 1.92
N TYR A 17 10.81 -5.57 2.22
CA TYR A 17 12.04 -4.89 1.80
C TYR A 17 12.74 -5.57 0.62
N VAL A 18 12.24 -6.71 0.16
CA VAL A 18 12.84 -7.45 -0.94
C VAL A 18 12.32 -6.88 -2.28
N ALA A 19 13.23 -6.33 -3.07
CA ALA A 19 12.89 -5.65 -4.31
C ALA A 19 12.39 -6.60 -5.41
N SER A 20 12.91 -7.83 -5.45
CA SER A 20 12.59 -8.82 -6.48
C SER A 20 11.50 -9.78 -6.00
N PRO A 21 10.39 -9.97 -6.75
CA PRO A 21 9.38 -10.97 -6.39
C PRO A 21 9.92 -12.40 -6.46
N TYR A 22 10.95 -12.65 -7.28
CA TYR A 22 11.60 -13.96 -7.38
C TYR A 22 12.39 -14.31 -6.11
N ASP A 23 13.04 -13.32 -5.50
CA ASP A 23 13.79 -13.51 -4.25
C ASP A 23 12.82 -13.76 -3.09
N VAL A 24 11.68 -13.05 -3.07
CA VAL A 24 10.59 -13.35 -2.12
C VAL A 24 10.07 -14.77 -2.32
N ARG A 25 9.83 -15.18 -3.56
CA ARG A 25 9.38 -16.55 -3.85
C ARG A 25 10.40 -17.58 -3.38
N ALA A 26 11.68 -17.37 -3.65
CA ALA A 26 12.75 -18.26 -3.21
C ALA A 26 12.82 -18.36 -1.68
N LEU A 27 12.72 -17.22 -0.98
CA LEU A 27 12.64 -17.15 0.48
C LEU A 27 11.45 -17.97 1.02
N LEU A 28 10.25 -17.76 0.48
CA LEU A 28 9.03 -18.44 0.94
C LEU A 28 9.02 -19.94 0.62
N VAL A 29 9.63 -20.36 -0.50
CA VAL A 29 9.79 -21.79 -0.82
C VAL A 29 10.80 -22.46 0.10
N ALA A 30 11.83 -21.75 0.55
CA ALA A 30 12.82 -22.27 1.49
C ALA A 30 12.27 -22.44 2.92
N LEU A 31 11.17 -21.77 3.26
CA LEU A 31 10.53 -21.92 4.56
C LEU A 31 9.75 -23.25 4.66
N PRO A 32 9.92 -24.02 5.75
CA PRO A 32 9.07 -25.16 6.05
C PRO A 32 7.59 -24.76 6.11
N ALA A 33 6.69 -25.63 5.63
CA ALA A 33 5.26 -25.32 5.52
C ALA A 33 4.61 -25.01 6.88
N ASP A 34 5.06 -25.66 7.96
CA ASP A 34 4.63 -25.41 9.33
C ASP A 34 5.08 -24.05 9.88
N MET A 35 6.04 -23.40 9.24
CA MET A 35 6.54 -22.05 9.58
C MET A 35 5.95 -20.95 8.68
N ARG A 36 5.17 -21.30 7.66
CA ARG A 36 4.51 -20.30 6.80
C ARG A 36 3.15 -19.96 7.40
N SER A 37 3.09 -18.81 8.05
CA SER A 37 1.83 -18.23 8.49
C SER A 37 0.88 -18.03 7.31
N ALA A 38 -0.43 -17.93 7.58
CA ALA A 38 -1.44 -17.77 6.53
C ALA A 38 -1.14 -16.61 5.55
N PRO A 39 -0.64 -15.42 5.97
CA PRO A 39 -0.23 -14.37 5.04
C PRO A 39 0.94 -14.77 4.12
N LEU A 40 1.93 -15.49 4.64
CA LEU A 40 3.10 -15.94 3.87
C LEU A 40 2.71 -17.02 2.85
N GLU A 41 1.82 -17.95 3.23
CA GLU A 41 1.29 -18.97 2.31
C GLU A 41 0.45 -18.34 1.19
N ALA A 42 -0.40 -17.37 1.54
CA ALA A 42 -1.19 -16.62 0.56
C ALA A 42 -0.28 -15.87 -0.42
N LEU A 43 0.76 -15.20 0.07
CA LEU A 43 1.74 -14.52 -0.77
C LEU A 43 2.50 -15.50 -1.69
N LEU A 44 2.92 -16.66 -1.17
CA LEU A 44 3.58 -17.68 -1.99
C LEU A 44 2.67 -18.15 -3.13
N THR A 45 1.39 -18.39 -2.84
CA THR A 45 0.38 -18.79 -3.83
C THR A 45 0.22 -17.72 -4.92
N LEU A 46 0.20 -16.44 -4.53
CA LEU A 46 0.11 -15.31 -5.47
C LEU A 46 1.36 -15.21 -6.37
N LEU A 47 2.56 -15.36 -5.80
CA LEU A 47 3.83 -15.30 -6.54
C LEU A 47 4.05 -16.50 -7.48
N GLN A 48 3.33 -17.60 -7.26
CA GLN A 48 3.31 -18.75 -8.15
C GLN A 48 2.31 -18.60 -9.30
N SER A 49 1.39 -17.62 -9.23
CA SER A 49 0.43 -17.34 -10.31
C SER A 49 0.96 -16.20 -11.20
N PRO A 50 1.46 -16.51 -12.42
CA PRO A 50 2.22 -15.56 -13.24
C PRO A 50 1.41 -14.37 -13.77
N ALA A 51 0.07 -14.43 -13.78
CA ALA A 51 -0.75 -13.47 -14.53
C ALA A 51 -1.14 -12.18 -13.78
N ALA A 52 -0.88 -12.06 -12.48
CA ALA A 52 -1.39 -10.91 -11.70
C ALA A 52 -0.39 -10.24 -10.75
N PHE A 53 0.63 -10.96 -10.26
CA PHE A 53 1.39 -10.48 -9.10
C PHE A 53 2.85 -10.12 -9.41
N LEU A 54 3.49 -10.80 -10.37
CA LEU A 54 4.92 -10.61 -10.65
C LEU A 54 5.21 -9.24 -11.28
N GLU A 55 4.35 -8.80 -12.20
CA GLU A 55 4.54 -7.52 -12.92
C GLU A 55 4.20 -6.29 -12.06
N GLN A 56 3.43 -6.47 -10.99
CA GLN A 56 3.01 -5.39 -10.09
C GLN A 56 3.98 -5.20 -8.92
N TRP A 57 4.88 -6.15 -8.66
CA TRP A 57 5.78 -6.04 -7.52
C TRP A 57 6.75 -4.85 -7.66
N PRO A 58 6.98 -4.04 -6.60
CA PRO A 58 6.53 -4.18 -5.22
C PRO A 58 5.27 -3.36 -4.87
N VAL A 59 4.53 -2.82 -5.83
CA VAL A 59 3.34 -2.01 -5.58
C VAL A 59 2.11 -2.70 -6.14
N ILE A 60 1.43 -3.47 -5.29
CA ILE A 60 0.32 -4.32 -5.73
C ILE A 60 -0.97 -3.52 -5.84
N CYS A 61 -1.57 -3.51 -7.03
CA CYS A 61 -2.88 -2.94 -7.31
C CYS A 61 -3.96 -3.99 -7.10
N LEU A 62 -4.62 -3.91 -5.95
CA LEU A 62 -5.60 -4.91 -5.53
C LEU A 62 -6.79 -5.02 -6.51
N GLU A 63 -7.11 -3.95 -7.23
CA GLU A 63 -8.16 -3.93 -8.24
C GLU A 63 -7.78 -4.69 -9.50
N ASP A 64 -6.50 -4.64 -9.87
CA ASP A 64 -5.96 -5.29 -11.06
C ASP A 64 -5.64 -6.78 -10.77
N VAL A 65 -5.70 -7.20 -9.51
CA VAL A 65 -5.72 -8.62 -9.13
C VAL A 65 -7.04 -9.25 -9.56
N ALA A 66 -6.96 -10.32 -10.35
CA ALA A 66 -8.12 -11.08 -10.79
C ALA A 66 -8.99 -11.53 -9.60
N LEU A 67 -10.32 -11.49 -9.78
CA LEU A 67 -11.32 -11.71 -8.72
C LEU A 67 -11.08 -12.98 -7.90
N SER A 68 -10.63 -14.07 -8.54
CA SER A 68 -10.32 -15.36 -7.89
C SER A 68 -9.15 -15.29 -6.91
N TYR A 69 -8.22 -14.36 -7.09
CA TYR A 69 -7.02 -14.18 -6.25
C TYR A 69 -7.16 -13.06 -5.21
N ARG A 70 -8.20 -12.24 -5.27
CA ARG A 70 -8.40 -11.13 -4.32
C ARG A 70 -8.45 -11.58 -2.86
N PRO A 71 -9.16 -12.68 -2.48
CA PRO A 71 -9.13 -13.16 -1.10
C PRO A 71 -7.71 -13.48 -0.61
N LEU A 72 -6.87 -14.05 -1.49
CA LEU A 72 -5.46 -14.32 -1.18
C LEU A 72 -4.66 -13.03 -1.05
N ALA A 73 -4.87 -12.05 -1.93
CA ALA A 73 -4.23 -10.74 -1.82
C ALA A 73 -4.58 -10.05 -0.49
N LEU A 74 -5.85 -10.14 -0.06
CA LEU A 74 -6.32 -9.64 1.23
C LEU A 74 -5.69 -10.39 2.43
N LEU A 75 -5.43 -11.69 2.31
CA LEU A 75 -4.71 -12.44 3.33
C LEU A 75 -3.22 -12.10 3.38
N ALA A 76 -2.61 -11.78 2.23
CA ALA A 76 -1.21 -11.43 2.11
C ALA A 76 -0.88 -9.99 2.55
N LEU A 77 -1.88 -9.12 2.74
CA LEU A 77 -1.69 -7.70 3.07
C LEU A 77 -0.62 -7.39 4.14
N PRO A 78 -0.52 -8.14 5.27
CA PRO A 78 0.48 -7.86 6.29
C PRO A 78 1.94 -8.00 5.83
N VAL A 79 2.17 -8.76 4.74
CA VAL A 79 3.49 -9.02 4.18
C VAL A 79 3.72 -8.31 2.85
N LEU A 80 2.72 -7.59 2.31
CA LEU A 80 2.91 -6.84 1.07
C LEU A 80 3.76 -5.59 1.32
N PRO A 81 4.77 -5.32 0.46
CA PRO A 81 5.64 -4.16 0.56
C PRO A 81 4.88 -2.83 0.45
N SER A 82 3.99 -2.73 -0.52
CA SER A 82 3.24 -1.51 -0.84
C SER A 82 2.01 -1.87 -1.65
N ILE A 83 0.99 -1.02 -1.54
CA ILE A 83 -0.25 -1.22 -2.27
C ILE A 83 -0.76 0.03 -2.93
N ALA A 84 -1.40 -0.24 -4.05
CA ALA A 84 -2.07 0.66 -4.93
C ALA A 84 -3.57 0.48 -4.76
N ILE A 85 -4.28 1.60 -4.61
CA ILE A 85 -5.73 1.61 -4.70
C ILE A 85 -6.13 2.65 -5.75
N ARG A 86 -6.41 2.19 -6.95
CA ARG A 86 -6.84 3.01 -8.09
C ARG A 86 -8.33 3.31 -8.04
N ARG A 87 -9.12 2.30 -7.71
CA ARG A 87 -10.58 2.25 -7.84
C ARG A 87 -11.15 1.52 -6.63
N PHE A 88 -11.37 2.24 -5.53
CA PHE A 88 -11.93 1.65 -4.29
C PHE A 88 -13.21 0.84 -4.50
N ARG A 89 -14.07 1.24 -5.46
CA ARG A 89 -15.29 0.50 -5.82
C ARG A 89 -15.02 -0.95 -6.22
N ASP A 90 -13.84 -1.23 -6.76
CA ASP A 90 -13.46 -2.56 -7.21
C ASP A 90 -12.95 -3.43 -6.05
N LEU A 91 -12.65 -2.88 -4.86
CA LEU A 91 -12.17 -3.66 -3.72
C LEU A 91 -13.24 -4.51 -3.02
N LEU A 92 -14.49 -4.48 -3.49
CA LEU A 92 -15.65 -5.16 -2.86
C LEU A 92 -15.87 -4.77 -1.39
N ILE A 93 -15.31 -3.64 -0.95
CA ILE A 93 -15.51 -3.08 0.38
C ILE A 93 -16.77 -2.23 0.33
N SER A 94 -17.89 -2.84 0.69
CA SER A 94 -19.21 -2.22 0.65
C SER A 94 -19.43 -1.29 1.84
N GLY A 95 -18.86 -0.09 1.80
CA GLY A 95 -19.19 0.99 2.74
C GLY A 95 -18.01 1.69 3.40
N ARG A 96 -18.29 2.90 3.91
CA ARG A 96 -17.30 3.77 4.55
C ARG A 96 -16.71 3.14 5.83
N ARG A 97 -17.51 2.41 6.60
CA ARG A 97 -17.08 1.83 7.88
C ARG A 97 -16.12 0.67 7.66
N GLU A 98 -16.44 -0.18 6.71
CA GLU A 98 -15.66 -1.33 6.25
C GLU A 98 -14.34 -0.85 5.67
N LEU A 99 -14.36 0.24 4.89
CA LEU A 99 -13.16 0.88 4.38
C LEU A 99 -12.25 1.42 5.47
N ILE A 100 -12.81 2.12 6.46
CA ILE A 100 -12.01 2.60 7.60
C ILE A 100 -11.44 1.40 8.37
N ALA A 101 -12.24 0.37 8.65
CA ALA A 101 -11.76 -0.83 9.34
C ALA A 101 -10.63 -1.51 8.55
N PHE A 102 -10.78 -1.62 7.24
CA PHE A 102 -9.79 -2.18 6.33
C PHE A 102 -8.47 -1.41 6.35
N LEU A 103 -8.52 -0.09 6.16
CA LEU A 103 -7.32 0.76 6.13
C LEU A 103 -6.62 0.81 7.49
N THR A 104 -7.36 0.70 8.58
CA THR A 104 -6.81 0.82 9.94
C THR A 104 -6.28 -0.47 10.53
N ALA A 105 -6.84 -1.61 10.13
CA ALA A 105 -6.32 -2.92 10.51
C ALA A 105 -4.97 -3.23 9.84
N TRP A 106 -4.63 -2.50 8.78
CA TRP A 106 -3.51 -2.84 7.93
C TRP A 106 -2.21 -2.14 8.34
N PRO A 107 -1.11 -2.87 8.56
CA PRO A 107 0.23 -2.31 8.71
C PRO A 107 0.85 -1.71 7.41
N ILE A 108 0.10 -0.89 6.66
CA ILE A 108 0.59 -0.27 5.42
C ILE A 108 1.70 0.73 5.74
N THR A 109 2.82 0.63 5.02
CA THR A 109 3.86 1.68 5.01
C THR A 109 3.69 2.62 3.83
N SER A 110 3.20 2.15 2.68
CA SER A 110 3.00 2.97 1.47
C SER A 110 1.64 2.74 0.83
N MET A 111 0.92 3.82 0.53
CA MET A 111 -0.39 3.81 -0.10
C MET A 111 -0.43 4.76 -1.30
N TYR A 112 -0.99 4.34 -2.41
CA TYR A 112 -1.20 5.20 -3.57
C TYR A 112 -2.68 5.24 -3.92
N ALA A 113 -3.24 6.45 -4.08
CA ALA A 113 -4.65 6.64 -4.38
C ALA A 113 -4.84 7.61 -5.56
N SER A 114 -5.72 7.23 -6.50
CA SER A 114 -6.07 8.06 -7.67
C SER A 114 -7.50 8.59 -7.58
N ASN A 115 -7.77 9.65 -8.34
CA ASN A 115 -9.05 10.35 -8.38
C ASN A 115 -9.80 10.09 -9.70
N ASP A 116 -10.04 8.82 -10.02
CA ASP A 116 -10.93 8.45 -11.12
C ASP A 116 -12.38 8.52 -10.62
N ASP A 117 -12.90 9.75 -10.65
CA ASP A 117 -14.28 10.20 -10.51
C ASP A 117 -15.22 9.44 -9.53
N ASP A 118 -15.68 10.22 -8.54
CA ASP A 118 -16.84 9.93 -7.68
C ASP A 118 -16.61 9.12 -6.39
N TRP A 119 -15.44 9.26 -5.78
CA TRP A 119 -15.14 8.61 -4.51
C TRP A 119 -15.14 9.57 -3.31
N ASP A 120 -15.52 9.02 -2.15
CA ASP A 120 -15.62 9.73 -0.87
C ASP A 120 -14.21 10.03 -0.32
N VAL A 121 -13.60 11.11 -0.79
CA VAL A 121 -12.35 11.67 -0.21
C VAL A 121 -12.43 11.81 1.30
N ASP A 122 -13.64 12.03 1.81
CA ASP A 122 -13.88 12.20 3.23
C ASP A 122 -13.86 10.85 3.98
N ALA A 123 -14.03 9.71 3.30
CA ALA A 123 -13.81 8.38 3.85
C ALA A 123 -12.32 8.08 4.06
N ILE A 124 -11.46 8.32 3.05
CA ILE A 124 -10.01 8.18 3.24
C ILE A 124 -9.51 9.20 4.26
N ALA A 125 -9.95 10.46 4.16
CA ALA A 125 -9.61 11.48 5.15
C ALA A 125 -9.96 11.04 6.59
N ALA A 126 -11.10 10.38 6.79
CA ALA A 126 -11.47 9.85 8.10
C ALA A 126 -10.64 8.63 8.55
N ALA A 127 -10.11 7.84 7.62
CA ALA A 127 -9.27 6.68 7.92
C ALA A 127 -7.80 7.05 8.18
N LEU A 128 -7.27 8.05 7.48
CA LEU A 128 -5.85 8.41 7.50
C LEU A 128 -5.28 8.68 8.91
N PRO A 129 -5.95 9.42 9.82
CA PRO A 129 -5.43 9.66 11.17
C PRO A 129 -5.20 8.37 11.98
N ARG A 130 -5.88 7.29 11.62
CA ARG A 130 -5.79 5.99 12.29
C ARG A 130 -4.72 5.08 11.65
N CYS A 131 -4.18 5.45 10.50
CA CYS A 131 -3.14 4.71 9.79
C CYS A 131 -1.74 5.07 10.34
N THR A 132 -1.46 4.71 11.60
CA THR A 132 -0.25 5.13 12.35
C THR A 132 1.07 4.62 11.78
N ARG A 133 1.03 3.64 10.87
CA ARG A 133 2.19 3.05 10.20
C ARG A 133 2.43 3.59 8.80
N LEU A 134 1.50 4.40 8.28
CA LEU A 134 1.59 4.96 6.94
C LEU A 134 2.75 5.96 6.88
N ALA A 135 3.80 5.60 6.14
CA ALA A 135 5.04 6.37 6.00
C ALA A 135 5.15 7.06 4.65
N HIS A 136 4.49 6.54 3.62
CA HIS A 136 4.47 7.09 2.27
C HIS A 136 3.03 7.11 1.74
N ILE A 137 2.61 8.25 1.21
CA ILE A 137 1.34 8.34 0.49
C ILE A 137 1.57 8.97 -0.90
N GLY A 138 1.01 8.38 -1.95
CA GLY A 138 0.98 8.91 -3.31
C GLY A 138 -0.45 9.30 -3.67
N VAL A 139 -0.69 10.55 -4.04
CA VAL A 139 -2.04 11.03 -4.35
C VAL A 139 -2.02 12.02 -5.50
N SER A 140 -3.17 12.21 -6.16
CA SER A 140 -3.30 13.30 -7.12
C SER A 140 -3.24 14.67 -6.43
N ILE A 141 -2.83 15.72 -7.15
CA ILE A 141 -2.76 17.09 -6.62
C ILE A 141 -4.12 17.52 -6.05
N GLY A 142 -5.21 17.24 -6.78
CA GLY A 142 -6.57 17.55 -6.33
C GLY A 142 -6.91 16.86 -5.00
N MET A 143 -6.58 15.57 -4.88
CA MET A 143 -6.80 14.79 -3.67
C MET A 143 -5.94 15.29 -2.49
N PHE A 144 -4.69 15.67 -2.73
CA PHE A 144 -3.82 16.21 -1.69
C PHE A 144 -4.40 17.45 -1.01
N THR A 145 -4.98 18.38 -1.77
CA THR A 145 -5.58 19.61 -1.19
C THR A 145 -6.66 19.30 -0.15
N ARG A 146 -7.39 18.20 -0.34
CA ARG A 146 -8.44 17.71 0.56
C ARG A 146 -7.88 16.90 1.73
N LEU A 147 -6.86 16.06 1.47
CA LEU A 147 -6.29 15.16 2.47
C LEU A 147 -5.25 15.80 3.40
N ARG A 148 -4.63 16.92 3.03
CA ARG A 148 -3.46 17.49 3.74
C ARG A 148 -3.65 17.65 5.26
N ARG A 149 -4.88 17.95 5.72
CA ARG A 149 -5.19 18.16 7.15
C ARG A 149 -5.36 16.85 7.93
N TRP A 150 -5.47 15.73 7.23
CA TRP A 150 -5.78 14.41 7.76
C TRP A 150 -4.59 13.45 7.70
N LEU A 151 -3.47 13.87 7.10
CA LEU A 151 -2.26 13.06 7.03
C LEU A 151 -1.74 12.77 8.45
N PRO A 152 -1.52 11.49 8.80
CA PRO A 152 -0.96 11.18 10.11
C PRO A 152 0.50 11.65 10.19
N PRO A 153 1.01 11.96 11.39
CA PRO A 153 2.39 12.42 11.58
C PRO A 153 3.43 11.36 11.19
N SER A 154 3.02 10.10 11.02
CA SER A 154 3.86 9.02 10.54
C SER A 154 4.24 9.16 9.06
N VAL A 155 3.48 9.92 8.26
CA VAL A 155 3.80 10.13 6.85
C VAL A 155 5.10 10.92 6.77
N GLN A 156 6.10 10.39 6.10
CA GLN A 156 7.40 11.03 5.88
C GLN A 156 7.63 11.35 4.41
N ARG A 157 6.98 10.60 3.52
CA ARG A 157 7.05 10.75 2.08
C ARG A 157 5.67 11.01 1.52
N LEU A 158 5.58 12.01 0.65
CA LEU A 158 4.39 12.32 -0.13
C LEU A 158 4.81 12.37 -1.60
N SER A 159 4.04 11.71 -2.45
CA SER A 159 4.20 11.76 -3.90
C SER A 159 2.97 12.38 -4.51
N LEU A 160 3.17 13.47 -5.25
CA LEU A 160 2.12 14.13 -6.01
C LEU A 160 2.32 13.82 -7.48
N ALA A 161 1.27 13.35 -8.14
CA ALA A 161 1.28 13.08 -9.56
C ALA A 161 -0.03 13.54 -10.17
N ARG A 162 -0.04 13.82 -11.48
CA ARG A 162 -1.30 14.03 -12.20
C ARG A 162 -2.09 12.73 -12.26
N ASP A 163 -1.38 11.66 -12.58
CA ASP A 163 -1.78 10.28 -12.41
C ASP A 163 -0.66 9.52 -11.68
N PRO A 164 -0.88 9.02 -10.45
CA PRO A 164 0.16 8.34 -9.65
C PRO A 164 0.68 7.03 -10.24
N TRP A 165 0.13 6.63 -11.40
CA TRP A 165 0.40 5.39 -12.12
C TRP A 165 1.15 5.61 -13.43
N ASP A 166 1.22 6.86 -13.90
CA ASP A 166 1.97 7.15 -15.10
C ASP A 166 3.46 7.14 -14.75
N SER A 167 4.06 5.95 -14.87
CA SER A 167 5.50 5.73 -14.67
C SER A 167 6.37 6.60 -15.59
N THR A 168 5.74 7.25 -16.57
CA THR A 168 6.31 8.28 -17.42
C THR A 168 6.43 9.61 -16.67
N ARG A 169 7.44 9.71 -15.81
CA ARG A 169 8.12 10.97 -15.43
C ARG A 169 7.19 12.13 -15.05
N ASP A 170 6.75 12.16 -13.79
CA ASP A 170 6.68 13.41 -13.03
C ASP A 170 6.71 13.10 -11.54
N ILE A 171 7.92 12.82 -11.03
CA ILE A 171 8.18 12.89 -9.59
C ILE A 171 8.27 14.37 -9.25
N LEU A 172 7.11 15.02 -9.12
CA LEU A 172 7.05 16.28 -8.38
C LEU A 172 7.28 15.93 -6.90
N GLN A 173 8.56 15.98 -6.53
CA GLN A 173 9.07 16.16 -5.17
C GLN A 173 8.89 14.97 -4.21
N ARG A 174 9.94 14.14 -4.07
CA ARG A 174 10.19 13.39 -2.82
C ARG A 174 10.72 14.37 -1.77
N LEU A 175 9.84 15.12 -1.13
CA LEU A 175 10.26 16.05 -0.06
C LEU A 175 9.90 15.49 1.31
N PRO A 176 10.83 15.49 2.28
CA PRO A 176 10.49 15.25 3.67
C PRO A 176 9.55 16.37 4.16
N ILE A 177 8.50 16.01 4.93
CA ILE A 177 7.44 16.94 5.37
C ILE A 177 7.98 18.26 5.95
N CYS A 178 9.13 18.24 6.61
CA CYS A 178 9.77 19.44 7.16
C CYS A 178 10.08 20.54 6.12
N VAL A 179 10.23 20.19 4.84
CA VAL A 179 10.51 21.15 3.76
C VAL A 179 9.22 21.81 3.23
N TRP A 180 8.05 21.26 3.56
CA TRP A 180 6.76 21.67 3.00
C TRP A 180 6.19 22.92 3.67
N THR A 181 6.47 23.15 4.95
CA THR A 181 6.09 24.40 5.63
C THR A 181 6.80 25.60 5.02
N ALA A 182 8.01 25.41 4.48
CA ALA A 182 8.75 26.45 3.77
C ALA A 182 8.25 26.67 2.33
N LEU A 183 7.90 25.59 1.61
CA LEU A 183 7.44 25.65 0.21
C LEU A 183 5.95 26.01 0.06
N GLY A 184 5.11 25.75 1.06
CA GLY A 184 3.70 26.08 1.07
C GLY A 184 3.41 27.59 1.00
N ILE A 185 4.40 28.43 1.31
CA ILE A 185 4.32 29.89 1.13
C ILE A 185 4.62 30.28 -0.33
N LEU A 186 5.45 29.51 -1.05
CA LEU A 186 5.87 29.85 -2.42
C LEU A 186 4.86 29.39 -3.50
N MET A 187 4.22 28.24 -3.33
CA MET A 187 3.27 27.72 -4.34
C MET A 187 1.84 28.31 -4.26
N MET A 188 1.53 29.15 -3.28
CA MET A 188 0.27 29.93 -3.26
C MET A 188 0.41 31.31 -3.94
N LEU A 189 1.61 31.69 -4.38
CA LEU A 189 1.90 32.99 -5.00
C LEU A 189 2.25 32.91 -6.50
N ALA A 190 2.09 31.75 -7.14
CA ALA A 190 2.34 31.54 -8.57
C ALA A 190 1.15 30.89 -9.27
#